data_AF-A0A442TMG1-F1
#
_entry.id   AF-A0A442TMG1-F1
#
_cell.length_a   1.000
_cell.length_b   1.000
_cell.length_c   1.000
_cell.angle_alpha   90.00
_cell.angle_beta   90.00
_cell.angle_gamma   90.00
#
_symmetry.space_group_name_H-M   'P 1'
#
loop_
_entity.id
_entity.type
_entity.pdbx_description
1 polymer ?
#
loop_
_entity_poly.entity_id
_entity_poly.type
_entity_poly.pdbx_seq_one_letter_code
_entity_poly.pdbx_strand_id
1 'polypeptide(L)' 'MTEIRTGNQPVTPITIVDSEPDKQTEALSVMTERARFMARQPGFISISLHRSLDGRRIVNYVQ' A
#
# COMPACT_ATOMS: atom_id res chain seq x y z
N MET A 1 -13.82 -3.74 6.40
CA MET A 1 -12.84 -4.74 5.95
C MET A 1 -12.84 -4.71 4.44
N THR A 2 -11.67 -4.54 3.80
CA THR A 2 -11.55 -4.55 2.33
C THR A 2 -11.78 -5.97 1.80
N GLU A 3 -12.45 -6.10 0.67
CA GLU A 3 -12.80 -7.39 0.07
C GLU A 3 -12.25 -7.52 -1.35
N ILE A 4 -11.66 -8.67 -1.66
CA ILE A 4 -11.09 -8.99 -2.97
C ILE A 4 -11.99 -10.03 -3.62
N ARG A 5 -12.44 -9.77 -4.86
CA ARG A 5 -13.29 -10.71 -5.62
C ARG A 5 -12.80 -10.84 -7.05
N THR A 6 -13.27 -11.86 -7.77
CA THR A 6 -13.05 -12.01 -9.22
C THR A 6 -14.20 -11.38 -10.00
N GLY A 7 -13.96 -10.96 -11.26
CA GLY A 7 -14.99 -10.40 -12.15
C GLY A 7 -14.76 -8.94 -12.50
N ASN A 8 -15.83 -8.14 -12.64
CA ASN A 8 -15.81 -6.73 -13.03
C ASN A 8 -15.27 -5.81 -11.90
N GLN A 9 -14.03 -6.05 -11.48
CA GLN A 9 -13.37 -5.35 -10.39
C GLN A 9 -12.62 -4.11 -10.90
N PRO A 10 -12.47 -3.08 -10.04
CA PRO A 10 -11.56 -1.97 -10.30
C PRO A 10 -10.12 -2.47 -10.47
N VAL A 11 -9.31 -1.67 -11.15
CA VAL A 11 -7.86 -1.94 -11.28
C VAL A 11 -7.28 -2.06 -9.87
N THR A 12 -6.46 -3.09 -9.66
CA THR A 12 -5.83 -3.36 -8.37
C THR A 12 -4.31 -3.25 -8.48
N PRO A 13 -3.73 -2.06 -8.28
CA PRO A 13 -2.28 -1.89 -8.22
C PRO A 13 -1.69 -2.57 -6.98
N ILE A 14 -0.62 -3.33 -7.20
CA ILE A 14 0.21 -3.87 -6.13
C ILE A 14 1.62 -3.34 -6.37
N THR A 15 2.11 -2.48 -5.47
CA THR A 15 3.49 -1.98 -5.55
C THR A 15 4.31 -2.53 -4.41
N ILE A 16 5.52 -2.97 -4.74
CA ILE A 16 6.53 -3.43 -3.79
C ILE A 16 7.64 -2.38 -3.80
N VAL A 17 7.95 -1.88 -2.61
CA VAL A 17 9.06 -0.94 -2.40
C VAL A 17 10.09 -1.65 -1.53
N ASP A 18 11.29 -1.82 -2.06
CA ASP A 18 12.42 -2.28 -1.27
C ASP A 18 12.90 -1.16 -0.34
N SER A 19 13.20 -1.52 0.91
CA SER A 19 13.75 -0.63 1.92
C SER A 19 15.06 -1.20 2.44
N GLU A 20 16.00 -0.32 2.75
CA GLU A 20 17.12 -0.69 3.62
C GLU A 20 16.58 -1.22 4.95
N PRO A 21 17.17 -2.28 5.54
CA PRO A 21 16.64 -2.91 6.74
C PRO A 21 16.33 -1.93 7.88
N ASP A 22 17.20 -0.93 8.07
CA ASP A 22 17.10 0.04 9.16
C ASP A 22 16.17 1.23 8.83
N LYS A 23 15.66 1.30 7.59
CA LYS A 23 14.81 2.41 7.11
C LYS A 23 13.36 2.02 6.87
N GLN A 24 12.97 0.76 7.12
CA GLN A 24 11.61 0.29 6.87
C GLN A 24 10.55 1.12 7.63
N THR A 25 10.83 1.50 8.87
CA THR A 25 9.91 2.33 9.68
C THR A 25 9.72 3.72 9.08
N GLU A 26 10.80 4.36 8.64
CA GLU A 26 10.75 5.67 7.99
C GLU A 26 10.00 5.59 6.67
N ALA A 27 10.32 4.60 5.85
CA ALA A 27 9.63 4.35 4.58
C ALA A 27 8.12 4.09 4.79
N LEU A 28 7.75 3.36 5.85
CA LEU A 28 6.34 3.11 6.19
C LEU A 28 5.62 4.41 6.59
N SER A 29 6.28 5.30 7.31
CA SER A 29 5.75 6.63 7.66
C SER A 29 5.45 7.46 6.41
N VAL A 30 6.43 7.54 5.48
CA VAL A 30 6.27 8.26 4.21
C VAL A 30 5.14 7.66 3.37
N MET A 31 5.05 6.33 3.29
CA MET A 31 3.99 5.63 2.56
C MET A 31 2.62 5.84 3.20
N THR A 32 2.55 5.97 4.53
CA THR A 32 1.30 6.25 5.26
C THR A 32 0.79 7.66 4.95
N GLU A 33 1.66 8.67 4.91
CA GLU A 33 1.24 10.02 4.50
C GLU A 33 0.82 10.06 3.02
N ARG A 34 1.54 9.36 2.15
CA ARG A 34 1.13 9.16 0.75
C ARG A 34 -0.25 8.50 0.63
N ALA A 35 -0.53 7.49 1.45
CA ALA A 35 -1.82 6.82 1.48
C ALA A 35 -2.97 7.79 1.82
N ARG A 36 -2.76 8.72 2.75
CA ARG A 36 -3.77 9.75 3.09
C ARG A 36 -4.04 10.71 1.94
N PHE A 37 -3.01 11.05 1.16
CA PHE A 37 -3.17 11.87 -0.04
C PHE A 37 -3.91 11.09 -1.14
N MET A 38 -3.55 9.82 -1.37
CA MET A 38 -4.21 8.93 -2.33
C MET A 38 -5.69 8.75 -2.00
N ALA A 39 -6.03 8.66 -0.71
CA ALA A 39 -7.39 8.49 -0.24
C ALA A 39 -8.35 9.63 -0.61
N ARG A 40 -7.81 10.77 -1.07
CA ARG A 40 -8.59 11.94 -1.51
C ARG A 40 -8.75 12.02 -3.03
N GLN A 41 -8.12 11.13 -3.79
CA GLN A 41 -8.17 11.17 -5.25
C GLN A 41 -9.46 10.53 -5.78
N PRO A 42 -10.06 11.07 -6.86
CA PRO A 42 -11.22 10.45 -7.49
C PRO A 42 -10.95 9.02 -7.92
N GLY A 43 -11.90 8.11 -7.65
CA GLY A 43 -11.77 6.70 -8.00
C GLY A 43 -11.00 5.85 -6.99
N PHE A 44 -10.45 6.43 -5.91
CA PHE A 44 -9.89 5.67 -4.81
C PHE A 44 -10.99 4.95 -4.01
N ILE A 45 -10.78 3.67 -3.72
CA ILE A 45 -11.67 2.85 -2.89
C ILE A 45 -10.98 2.52 -1.57
N SER A 46 -9.77 1.94 -1.60
CA SER A 46 -9.03 1.59 -0.39
C SER A 46 -7.53 1.39 -0.63
N ILE A 47 -6.76 1.46 0.45
CA ILE A 47 -5.34 1.06 0.46
C ILE A 47 -5.03 0.24 1.71
N SER A 48 -4.26 -0.83 1.53
CA SER A 48 -3.70 -1.65 2.61
C SER A 48 -2.19 -1.66 2.51
N LEU A 49 -1.52 -1.13 3.54
CA LEU A 49 -0.06 -1.12 3.67
C LEU A 49 0.40 -2.31 4.51
N HIS A 50 1.39 -3.04 4.00
CA HIS A 50 1.98 -4.20 4.66
C HIS A 50 3.47 -3.96 4.81
N ARG A 51 4.00 -4.19 6.01
CA ARG A 51 5.44 -4.31 6.25
C ARG A 51 5.83 -5.78 6.13
N SER A 52 6.94 -6.08 5.46
CA SER A 52 7.49 -7.43 5.47
C SER A 52 8.10 -7.76 6.83
N LEU A 53 8.10 -9.05 7.18
CA LEU A 53 8.67 -9.52 8.45
C LEU A 53 10.20 -9.52 8.47
N ASP A 54 10.84 -9.54 7.29
CA ASP A 54 12.30 -9.49 7.13
C ASP A 54 12.88 -8.06 7.16
N GLY A 55 12.03 -7.04 7.32
CA GLY A 55 12.46 -5.64 7.40
C GLY A 55 12.80 -4.99 6.05
N ARG A 56 12.70 -5.71 4.93
CA ARG A 56 13.28 -5.27 3.66
C ARG A 56 12.30 -4.69 2.66
N ARG A 57 11.00 -4.81 2.90
CA ARG A 57 9.98 -4.43 1.93
C ARG A 57 8.76 -3.80 2.58
N ILE A 58 8.12 -2.94 1.81
CA ILE A 58 6.76 -2.47 2.06
C ILE A 58 5.94 -2.79 0.82
N VAL A 59 4.76 -3.34 1.03
CA VAL A 59 3.82 -3.68 -0.04
C VAL A 59 2.54 -2.89 0.17
N ASN A 60 2.08 -2.17 -0.85
CA ASN A 60 0.75 -1.60 -0.84
C ASN A 60 -0.17 -2.33 -1.82
N TYR A 61 -1.40 -2.54 -1.39
CA TYR A 61 -2.50 -3.04 -2.19
C TYR A 61 -3.53 -1.92 -2.28
N VAL A 62 -3.94 -1.55 -3.50
CA VAL A 62 -4.88 -0.43 -3.74
C VAL A 62 -6.08 -0.91 -4.54
N GLN A 63 -7.25 -0.37 -4.22
CA GLN A 63 -8.48 -0.45 -5.03
C GLN A 63 -9.06 0.95 -5.18
#